data_AF-A0A9D0IC74-F1
#
_entry.id   AF-A0A9D0IC74-F1
#
_cell.length_a   1.000
_cell.length_b   1.000
_cell.length_c   1.000
_cell.angle_alpha   90.00
_cell.angle_beta   90.00
_cell.angle_gamma   90.00
#
_symmetry.space_group_name_H-M   'P 1'
#
loop_
_entity.id
_entity.type
_entity.pdbx_description
1 polymer ?
#
loop_
_entity_poly.entity_id
_entity_poly.type
_entity_poly.pdbx_seq_one_letter_code
_entity_poly.pdbx_strand_id
1 'polypeptide(L)'
;MHPYFYENPFRAEGATELEKDARLALYLTIFLSTTRCASTGAWGEKVSVATIRYTCHAAEALHLIRLGTYSRDAVQAACSWLVRLPGIQDLPQVDEETARLFPSRFKTLAWIGSFDAPPLRRDFQALHERLDEQGLIQRVLPNPLLATMIYADTLLHLEAKRAPIQESWHAGYRRALAAIEEHLHRWQTDPRSPSAYLGPGELSYAMAILRRAGRLDDPATLKALEAALVQAVVSPPEDLKLSDRLYCGIQLSTHMSNSPQAIQAVESLIQECRARYERAAFRREANFFHALMLRLLATRHGTELHEALVHLLFDREREDWTLRRQALEQEQRTALAGLIKERLQVQINGLEQLAGGRRGTQLYRVSFHLRFSPPGGLESPALQFHPAPDSLVIKRADREGLRRAIRRYRDLPEAVRPFFAHHDEASFWPSAPDEERGYLLMEDLTRMRTLYSLLQELEYQGDPDLQERHLRPICRQVCHALTTLHRHTRLQ
;
A
#
# COMPACT_ATOMS: atom_id res chain seq x y z
N MET A 1 8.23 3.19 -17.52
CA MET A 1 7.16 2.38 -16.89
C MET A 1 7.42 2.39 -15.40
N HIS A 2 6.46 2.82 -14.56
CA HIS A 2 6.76 3.12 -13.15
C HIS A 2 6.71 1.85 -12.26
N PRO A 3 7.73 1.57 -11.43
CA PRO A 3 7.81 0.33 -10.62
C PRO A 3 6.66 0.18 -9.62
N TYR A 4 6.09 1.30 -9.15
CA TYR A 4 4.95 1.31 -8.22
C TYR A 4 3.81 0.35 -8.59
N PHE A 5 3.40 0.27 -9.86
CA PHE A 5 2.29 -0.59 -10.30
C PHE A 5 2.61 -2.10 -10.28
N TYR A 6 3.88 -2.46 -10.22
CA TYR A 6 4.31 -3.86 -10.08
C TYR A 6 4.35 -4.28 -8.62
N GLU A 7 4.89 -3.40 -7.78
CA GLU A 7 5.00 -3.63 -6.34
C GLU A 7 3.63 -3.54 -5.64
N ASN A 8 2.68 -2.79 -6.23
CA ASN A 8 1.37 -2.54 -5.65
C ASN A 8 0.26 -2.79 -6.68
N PRO A 9 -0.09 -4.05 -7.01
CA PRO A 9 -1.21 -4.35 -7.90
C PRO A 9 -2.54 -3.92 -7.25
N PHE A 10 -3.39 -3.22 -8.00
CA PHE A 10 -4.70 -2.81 -7.52
C PHE A 10 -5.70 -3.98 -7.54
N ARG A 11 -6.55 -4.07 -6.52
CA ARG A 11 -7.69 -4.99 -6.43
C ARG A 11 -8.92 -4.22 -5.94
N ALA A 12 -10.06 -4.39 -6.61
CA ALA A 12 -11.30 -3.74 -6.19
C ALA A 12 -11.94 -4.52 -5.02
N GLU A 13 -11.44 -4.29 -3.82
CA GLU A 13 -11.96 -4.86 -2.58
C GLU A 13 -13.02 -3.95 -1.94
N GLY A 14 -13.97 -4.52 -1.20
CA GLY A 14 -15.07 -3.79 -0.57
C GLY A 14 -16.44 -4.40 -0.87
N ALA A 15 -17.36 -4.26 0.07
CA ALA A 15 -18.74 -4.73 -0.03
C ALA A 15 -19.60 -3.84 -0.94
N THR A 16 -19.27 -2.55 -1.03
CA THR A 16 -20.02 -1.57 -1.83
C THR A 16 -19.20 -1.03 -3.00
N GLU A 17 -19.88 -0.45 -4.00
CA GLU A 17 -19.23 0.22 -5.12
C GLU A 17 -18.43 1.45 -4.66
N LEU A 18 -18.97 2.21 -3.69
CA LEU A 18 -18.28 3.34 -3.08
C LEU A 18 -16.96 2.91 -2.41
N GLU A 19 -16.95 1.79 -1.67
CA GLU A 19 -15.72 1.30 -1.03
C GLU A 19 -14.65 0.91 -2.05
N LYS A 20 -15.03 0.22 -3.13
CA LYS A 20 -14.12 -0.15 -4.22
C LYS A 20 -13.54 1.08 -4.89
N ASP A 21 -14.38 2.09 -5.11
CA ASP A 21 -13.99 3.36 -5.71
C ASP A 21 -13.12 4.20 -4.77
N ALA A 22 -13.39 4.18 -3.46
CA ALA A 22 -12.55 4.79 -2.44
C ALA A 22 -11.17 4.15 -2.38
N ARG A 23 -11.07 2.83 -2.48
CA ARG A 23 -9.78 2.14 -2.58
C ARG A 23 -9.02 2.53 -3.84
N LEU A 24 -9.70 2.64 -4.98
CA LEU A 24 -9.07 3.13 -6.21
C LEU A 24 -8.61 4.58 -6.07
N ALA A 25 -9.41 5.44 -5.47
CA ALA A 25 -9.05 6.84 -5.23
C ALA A 25 -7.83 6.95 -4.29
N LEU A 26 -7.76 6.15 -3.22
CA LEU A 26 -6.61 6.09 -2.33
C LEU A 26 -5.36 5.61 -3.07
N TYR A 27 -5.51 4.53 -3.85
CA TYR A 27 -4.43 3.98 -4.67
C TYR A 27 -3.84 5.01 -5.63
N LEU A 28 -4.71 5.76 -6.33
CA LEU A 28 -4.31 6.81 -7.27
C LEU A 28 -3.71 8.03 -6.56
N THR A 29 -4.22 8.37 -5.37
CA THR A 29 -3.66 9.46 -4.55
C THR A 29 -2.22 9.13 -4.16
N ILE A 30 -1.97 7.93 -3.63
CA ILE A 30 -0.62 7.49 -3.27
C ILE A 30 0.28 7.40 -4.50
N PHE A 31 -0.22 6.83 -5.61
CA PHE A 31 0.51 6.78 -6.88
C PHE A 31 0.95 8.17 -7.33
N LEU A 32 0.04 9.15 -7.42
CA LEU A 32 0.39 10.50 -7.87
C LEU A 32 1.40 11.11 -6.91
N SER A 33 1.21 11.00 -5.59
CA SER A 33 2.13 11.60 -4.62
C SER A 33 3.53 10.97 -4.63
N THR A 34 3.64 9.67 -4.93
CA THR A 34 4.94 8.95 -4.98
C THR A 34 5.68 9.06 -6.31
N THR A 35 4.95 9.22 -7.42
CA THR A 35 5.54 9.31 -8.77
C THR A 35 5.96 10.72 -9.17
N ARG A 36 5.66 11.71 -8.33
CA ARG A 36 6.14 13.08 -8.46
C ARG A 36 7.66 13.11 -8.37
N CYS A 37 8.30 13.91 -9.23
CA CYS A 37 9.73 14.19 -9.10
C CYS A 37 9.99 14.94 -7.78
N ALA A 38 10.82 14.34 -6.91
CA ALA A 38 11.11 14.86 -5.59
C ALA A 38 11.83 16.22 -5.63
N SER A 39 12.78 16.39 -6.57
CA SER A 39 13.59 17.61 -6.70
C SER A 39 12.81 18.79 -7.29
N THR A 40 11.93 18.55 -8.26
CA THR A 40 11.24 19.63 -8.98
C THR A 40 9.82 19.88 -8.49
N GLY A 41 9.13 18.88 -7.96
CA GLY A 41 7.69 19.00 -7.67
C GLY A 41 6.77 18.65 -8.85
N ALA A 42 7.32 18.31 -10.02
CA ALA A 42 6.55 18.07 -11.23
C ALA A 42 6.31 16.58 -11.51
N TRP A 43 5.31 16.26 -12.35
CA TRP A 43 5.07 14.91 -12.87
C TRP A 43 5.76 14.72 -14.22
N GLY A 44 7.09 14.78 -14.19
CA GLY A 44 7.99 14.56 -15.33
C GLY A 44 9.41 15.02 -15.01
N GLU A 45 10.40 14.45 -15.69
CA GLU A 45 11.82 14.72 -15.44
C GLU A 45 12.33 15.98 -16.16
N LYS A 46 11.72 16.33 -17.29
CA LYS A 46 12.08 17.51 -18.11
C LYS A 46 10.93 18.49 -18.17
N VAL A 47 11.21 19.79 -18.24
CA VAL A 47 10.17 20.78 -18.53
C VAL A 47 9.74 20.60 -19.98
N SER A 48 8.46 20.33 -20.18
CA SER A 48 7.81 20.22 -21.49
C SER A 48 6.34 20.59 -21.33
N VAL A 49 5.67 20.90 -22.44
CA VAL A 49 4.21 21.10 -22.44
C VAL A 49 3.47 19.91 -21.83
N ALA A 50 3.95 18.68 -22.10
CA ALA A 50 3.38 17.47 -21.50
C ALA A 50 3.55 17.46 -19.98
N THR A 51 4.74 17.77 -19.46
CA THR A 51 5.02 17.84 -18.01
C THR A 51 4.18 18.90 -17.32
N ILE A 52 4.02 20.08 -17.94
CA ILE A 52 3.15 21.14 -17.42
C ILE A 52 1.71 20.64 -17.35
N ARG A 53 1.20 20.05 -18.43
CA ARG A 53 -0.15 19.45 -18.47
C ARG A 53 -0.34 18.38 -17.40
N TYR A 54 0.61 17.45 -17.25
CA TYR A 54 0.53 16.37 -16.27
C TYR A 54 0.51 16.91 -14.84
N THR A 55 1.38 17.89 -14.57
CA THR A 55 1.46 18.56 -13.26
C THR A 55 0.18 19.33 -12.95
N CYS A 56 -0.40 20.03 -13.93
CA CYS A 56 -1.68 20.70 -13.78
C CYS A 56 -2.79 19.72 -13.37
N HIS A 57 -2.95 18.62 -14.12
CA HIS A 57 -4.00 17.63 -13.82
C HIS A 57 -3.80 16.94 -12.47
N ALA A 58 -2.57 16.54 -12.14
CA ALA A 58 -2.27 15.91 -10.86
C ALA A 58 -2.53 16.86 -9.68
N ALA A 59 -2.09 18.11 -9.78
CA ALA A 59 -2.33 19.12 -8.74
C ALA A 59 -3.83 19.37 -8.53
N GLU A 60 -4.60 19.46 -9.61
CA GLU A 60 -6.06 19.60 -9.56
C GLU A 60 -6.75 18.41 -8.90
N ALA A 61 -6.37 17.19 -9.27
CA ALA A 61 -6.93 15.97 -8.71
C ALA A 61 -6.66 15.87 -7.20
N LEU A 62 -5.42 16.10 -6.79
CA LEU A 62 -5.02 16.07 -5.38
C LEU A 62 -5.64 17.23 -4.58
N HIS A 63 -5.78 18.41 -5.18
CA HIS A 63 -6.46 19.55 -4.56
C HIS A 63 -7.97 19.30 -4.35
N LEU A 64 -8.60 18.50 -5.21
CA LEU A 64 -9.99 18.12 -5.08
C LEU A 64 -10.20 17.10 -3.96
N ILE A 65 -9.30 16.12 -3.84
CA ILE A 65 -9.36 15.04 -2.84
C ILE A 65 -9.05 15.53 -1.41
N ARG A 66 -8.07 16.42 -1.24
CA ARG A 66 -7.70 17.06 0.04
C ARG A 66 -7.38 16.11 1.20
N LEU A 67 -6.72 15.00 0.91
CA LEU A 67 -6.38 13.96 1.89
C LEU A 67 -5.10 14.29 2.68
N GLY A 68 -5.13 15.36 3.48
CA GLY A 68 -4.05 15.69 4.43
C GLY A 68 -2.67 15.87 3.80
N THR A 69 -1.64 15.30 4.43
CA THR A 69 -0.23 15.35 3.97
C THR A 69 -0.04 14.68 2.61
N TYR A 70 -0.79 13.62 2.31
CA TYR A 70 -0.72 12.91 1.03
C TYR A 70 -1.04 13.81 -0.16
N SER A 71 -1.92 14.80 -0.02
CA SER A 71 -2.23 15.77 -1.09
C SER A 71 -1.54 17.12 -0.94
N ARG A 72 -1.42 17.64 0.29
CA ARG A 72 -1.05 19.05 0.54
C ARG A 72 0.35 19.37 0.04
N ASP A 73 1.33 18.55 0.40
CA ASP A 73 2.74 18.81 0.08
C ASP A 73 2.99 18.65 -1.42
N ALA A 74 2.34 17.66 -2.03
CA ALA A 74 2.39 17.43 -3.47
C ALA A 74 1.78 18.61 -4.24
N VAL A 75 0.63 19.13 -3.81
CA VAL A 75 -0.01 20.30 -4.41
C VAL A 75 0.84 21.56 -4.25
N GLN A 76 1.39 21.80 -3.05
CA GLN A 76 2.24 22.96 -2.80
C GLN A 76 3.52 22.95 -3.65
N ALA A 77 4.16 21.78 -3.77
CA ALA A 77 5.34 21.59 -4.62
C ALA A 77 4.98 21.83 -6.10
N ALA A 78 3.86 21.29 -6.56
CA ALA A 78 3.37 21.49 -7.93
C ALA A 78 3.09 22.96 -8.23
N CYS A 79 2.36 23.66 -7.36
CA CYS A 79 2.09 25.09 -7.51
C CYS A 79 3.37 25.91 -7.51
N SER A 80 4.30 25.60 -6.61
CA SER A 80 5.62 26.26 -6.54
C SER A 80 6.40 26.12 -7.84
N TRP A 81 6.36 24.93 -8.45
CA TRP A 81 7.01 24.66 -9.73
C TRP A 81 6.32 25.37 -10.89
N LEU A 82 4.98 25.31 -10.97
CA LEU A 82 4.19 25.97 -12.01
C LEU A 82 4.32 27.50 -11.98
N VAL A 83 4.43 28.10 -10.79
CA VAL A 83 4.65 29.55 -10.63
C VAL A 83 6.04 29.96 -11.11
N ARG A 84 7.06 29.19 -10.72
CA ARG A 84 8.45 29.56 -10.98
C ARG A 84 8.87 29.25 -12.39
N LEU A 85 8.45 28.09 -12.94
CA LEU A 85 9.01 27.40 -14.11
C LEU A 85 10.54 27.61 -14.17
N PRO A 86 11.37 26.67 -13.67
CA PRO A 86 12.80 26.90 -13.48
C PRO A 86 13.44 27.58 -14.69
N GLY A 87 14.31 28.58 -14.43
CA GLY A 87 14.98 29.36 -15.47
C GLY A 87 15.52 28.42 -16.55
N ILE A 88 15.04 28.62 -17.78
CA ILE A 88 15.19 27.70 -18.91
C ILE A 88 16.60 27.84 -19.51
N GLN A 89 17.63 27.80 -18.66
CA GLN A 89 19.02 27.79 -19.09
C GLN A 89 19.52 26.35 -19.36
N ASP A 90 18.77 25.32 -18.91
CA ASP A 90 19.15 23.91 -19.06
C ASP A 90 18.35 23.14 -20.15
N LEU A 91 17.57 23.81 -21.01
CA LEU A 91 16.58 23.14 -21.87
C LEU A 91 16.60 23.63 -23.33
N PRO A 92 17.42 23.03 -24.21
CA PRO A 92 17.56 23.46 -25.60
C PRO A 92 16.37 23.12 -26.53
N GLN A 93 15.26 22.55 -26.04
CA GLN A 93 14.22 21.93 -26.89
C GLN A 93 12.79 22.45 -26.73
N VAL A 94 12.52 23.36 -25.79
CA VAL A 94 11.18 23.93 -25.60
C VAL A 94 11.26 25.43 -25.69
N ASP A 95 10.48 26.01 -26.59
CA ASP A 95 10.28 27.45 -26.65
C ASP A 95 9.75 27.94 -25.28
N GLU A 96 10.57 28.77 -24.62
CA GLU A 96 10.27 29.32 -23.29
C GLU A 96 8.91 30.01 -23.28
N GLU A 97 8.58 30.74 -24.35
CA GLU A 97 7.32 31.45 -24.47
C GLU A 97 6.15 30.46 -24.45
N THR A 98 6.22 29.39 -25.25
CA THR A 98 5.19 28.34 -25.28
C THR A 98 4.95 27.70 -23.91
N ALA A 99 6.02 27.45 -23.13
CA ALA A 99 5.90 26.87 -21.80
C ALA A 99 5.30 27.85 -20.77
N ARG A 100 5.73 29.11 -20.81
CA ARG A 100 5.23 30.17 -19.90
C ARG A 100 3.79 30.55 -20.22
N LEU A 101 3.40 30.61 -21.49
CA LEU A 101 2.05 31.00 -21.87
C LEU A 101 1.05 29.83 -21.84
N PHE A 102 1.46 28.63 -21.42
CA PHE A 102 0.59 27.45 -21.42
C PHE A 102 -0.69 27.67 -20.58
N PRO A 103 -1.90 27.71 -21.19
CA PRO A 103 -3.10 28.23 -20.52
C PRO A 103 -3.51 27.45 -19.26
N SER A 104 -3.40 26.12 -19.27
CA SER A 104 -3.86 25.30 -18.13
C SER A 104 -3.12 25.61 -16.84
N ARG A 105 -1.87 26.08 -16.94
CA ARG A 105 -1.05 26.52 -15.80
C ARG A 105 -1.77 27.60 -14.99
N PHE A 106 -2.28 28.61 -15.68
CA PHE A 106 -2.97 29.74 -15.07
C PHE A 106 -4.28 29.31 -14.42
N LYS A 107 -5.08 28.51 -15.13
CA LYS A 107 -6.34 27.97 -14.62
C LYS A 107 -6.12 27.12 -13.37
N THR A 108 -5.16 26.21 -13.38
CA THR A 108 -4.83 25.38 -12.21
C THR A 108 -4.43 26.25 -11.01
N LEU A 109 -3.54 27.22 -11.20
CA LEU A 109 -3.09 28.10 -10.12
C LEU A 109 -4.20 29.01 -9.60
N ALA A 110 -5.07 29.52 -10.48
CA ALA A 110 -6.25 30.28 -10.08
C ALA A 110 -7.22 29.41 -9.27
N TRP A 111 -7.53 28.20 -9.74
CA TRP A 111 -8.44 27.28 -9.05
C TRP A 111 -7.91 26.85 -7.68
N ILE A 112 -6.61 26.55 -7.57
CA ILE A 112 -5.99 26.17 -6.29
C ILE A 112 -5.84 27.38 -5.35
N GLY A 113 -5.71 28.60 -5.90
CA GLY A 113 -5.54 29.84 -5.13
C GLY A 113 -4.07 30.22 -4.91
N SER A 114 -3.23 30.01 -5.93
CA SER A 114 -1.80 30.31 -5.93
C SER A 114 -1.43 31.27 -7.08
N PHE A 115 -2.31 32.21 -7.41
CA PHE A 115 -2.18 33.08 -8.59
C PHE A 115 -1.50 34.43 -8.33
N ASP A 116 -1.11 34.75 -7.10
CA ASP A 116 -0.70 36.12 -6.74
C ASP A 116 0.76 36.49 -7.05
N ALA A 117 1.54 35.54 -7.56
CA ALA A 117 2.94 35.78 -7.87
C ALA A 117 3.11 36.80 -9.03
N PRO A 118 3.93 37.86 -8.88
CA PRO A 118 4.13 38.86 -9.94
C PRO A 118 4.61 38.30 -11.28
N PRO A 119 5.55 37.32 -11.35
CA PRO A 119 5.94 36.71 -12.62
C PRO A 119 4.77 36.01 -13.33
N LEU A 120 3.90 35.35 -12.57
CA LEU A 120 2.72 34.67 -13.12
C LEU A 120 1.72 35.67 -13.70
N ARG A 121 1.47 36.80 -13.01
CA ARG A 121 0.59 37.86 -13.51
C ARG A 121 1.12 38.50 -14.80
N ARG A 122 2.45 38.66 -14.94
CA ARG A 122 3.08 39.13 -16.19
C ARG A 122 2.88 38.13 -17.33
N ASP A 123 3.13 36.86 -17.08
CA ASP A 123 2.90 35.81 -18.09
C ASP A 123 1.42 35.74 -18.49
N PHE A 124 0.48 35.92 -17.55
CA PHE A 124 -0.95 35.92 -17.86
C PHE A 124 -1.38 37.17 -18.64
N GLN A 125 -0.77 38.33 -18.37
CA GLN A 125 -0.94 39.53 -19.18
C GLN A 125 -0.45 39.29 -20.63
N ALA A 126 0.71 38.66 -20.81
CA ALA A 126 1.21 38.30 -22.13
C ALA A 126 0.29 37.29 -22.86
N LEU A 127 -0.34 36.36 -22.12
CA LEU A 127 -1.40 35.50 -22.67
C LEU A 127 -2.62 36.33 -23.10
N HIS A 128 -3.07 37.27 -22.28
CA HIS A 128 -4.19 38.17 -22.58
C HIS A 128 -3.93 38.99 -23.86
N GLU A 129 -2.69 39.44 -24.08
CA GLU A 129 -2.30 40.17 -25.29
C GLU A 129 -2.37 39.32 -26.57
N ARG A 130 -2.49 37.99 -26.46
CA ARG A 130 -2.74 37.10 -27.60
C ARG A 130 -4.23 37.01 -27.98
N LEU A 131 -5.13 37.70 -27.25
CA LEU A 131 -6.55 37.75 -27.54
C LEU A 131 -6.82 38.69 -28.73
N ASP A 132 -7.32 38.13 -29.83
CA ASP A 132 -7.67 38.90 -31.02
C ASP A 132 -9.01 39.66 -30.88
N GLU A 133 -9.39 40.37 -31.94
CA GLU A 133 -10.63 41.14 -32.02
C GLU A 133 -11.87 40.23 -31.99
N GLN A 134 -11.75 38.99 -32.47
CA GLN A 134 -12.79 37.97 -32.44
C GLN A 134 -12.93 37.30 -31.06
N GLY A 135 -12.07 37.66 -30.11
CA GLY A 135 -12.10 37.11 -28.75
C GLY A 135 -11.44 35.73 -28.64
N LEU A 136 -10.54 35.38 -29.55
CA LEU A 136 -9.79 34.12 -29.54
C LEU A 136 -8.32 34.33 -29.18
N ILE A 137 -7.77 33.45 -28.34
CA ILE A 137 -6.35 33.42 -27.97
C ILE A 137 -5.55 32.73 -29.08
N GLN A 138 -4.65 33.46 -29.74
CA GLN A 138 -3.91 32.98 -30.91
C GLN A 138 -2.49 32.52 -30.57
N ARG A 139 -1.98 31.54 -31.33
CA ARG A 139 -0.56 31.11 -31.35
C ARG A 139 -0.01 30.60 -30.00
N VAL A 140 -0.86 30.06 -29.13
CA VAL A 140 -0.46 29.46 -27.84
C VAL A 140 -0.72 27.95 -27.80
N LEU A 141 -1.88 27.51 -28.29
CA LEU A 141 -2.23 26.11 -28.47
C LEU A 141 -2.62 25.86 -29.93
N PRO A 142 -2.55 24.59 -30.42
CA PRO A 142 -3.04 24.24 -31.75
C PRO A 142 -4.52 24.59 -31.97
N ASN A 143 -5.33 24.56 -30.91
CA ASN A 143 -6.71 25.02 -30.92
C ASN A 143 -6.85 26.37 -30.17
N PRO A 144 -7.07 27.48 -30.88
CA PRO A 144 -7.32 28.79 -30.29
C PRO A 144 -8.54 28.82 -29.37
N LEU A 145 -9.62 28.10 -29.70
CA LEU A 145 -10.83 28.08 -28.90
C LEU A 145 -10.58 27.39 -27.55
N LEU A 146 -9.81 26.31 -27.52
CA LEU A 146 -9.41 25.66 -26.27
C LEU A 146 -8.58 26.58 -25.37
N ALA A 147 -7.61 27.31 -25.94
CA ALA A 147 -6.85 28.30 -25.18
C ALA A 147 -7.74 29.39 -24.59
N THR A 148 -8.73 29.85 -25.38
CA THR A 148 -9.73 30.86 -25.01
C THR A 148 -10.63 30.37 -23.88
N MET A 149 -11.11 29.13 -23.96
CA MET A 149 -11.89 28.49 -22.90
C MET A 149 -11.11 28.43 -21.58
N ILE A 150 -9.85 27.99 -21.63
CA ILE A 150 -9.00 27.91 -20.42
C ILE A 150 -8.70 29.31 -19.85
N TYR A 151 -8.51 30.31 -20.72
CA TYR A 151 -8.34 31.71 -20.31
C TYR A 151 -9.59 32.24 -19.59
N ALA A 152 -10.78 32.05 -20.17
CA ALA A 152 -12.04 32.46 -19.55
C ALA A 152 -12.29 31.74 -18.22
N ASP A 153 -11.99 30.44 -18.15
CA ASP A 153 -12.09 29.65 -16.93
C ASP A 153 -11.12 30.12 -15.82
N THR A 154 -9.92 30.56 -16.21
CA THR A 154 -8.96 31.16 -15.26
C THR A 154 -9.58 32.39 -14.60
N LEU A 155 -10.18 33.28 -15.38
CA LEU A 155 -10.80 34.50 -14.86
C LEU A 155 -12.02 34.21 -13.98
N LEU A 156 -12.86 33.24 -14.35
CA LEU A 156 -13.95 32.76 -13.50
C LEU A 156 -13.46 32.28 -12.12
N HIS A 157 -12.35 31.54 -12.08
CA HIS A 157 -11.76 31.10 -10.81
C HIS A 157 -11.20 32.25 -9.98
N LEU A 158 -10.58 33.26 -10.62
CA LEU A 158 -10.11 34.46 -9.93
C LEU A 158 -11.27 35.28 -9.35
N GLU A 159 -12.34 35.47 -10.11
CA GLU A 159 -13.57 36.15 -9.67
C GLU A 159 -14.20 35.41 -8.48
N ALA A 160 -14.35 34.09 -8.57
CA ALA A 160 -14.89 33.27 -7.49
C ALA A 160 -14.06 33.34 -6.20
N LYS A 161 -12.75 33.54 -6.31
CA LYS A 161 -11.84 33.73 -5.16
C LYS A 161 -11.67 35.18 -4.73
N ARG A 162 -12.36 36.13 -5.38
CA ARG A 162 -12.22 37.57 -5.14
C ARG A 162 -10.78 38.08 -5.30
N ALA A 163 -10.00 37.42 -6.18
CA ALA A 163 -8.65 37.87 -6.51
C ALA A 163 -8.73 39.16 -7.36
N PRO A 164 -7.76 40.09 -7.23
CA PRO A 164 -7.80 41.33 -7.99
C PRO A 164 -7.51 41.09 -9.48
N ILE A 165 -8.46 41.48 -10.33
CA ILE A 165 -8.45 41.36 -11.79
C ILE A 165 -8.35 42.75 -12.41
N GLN A 166 -7.56 42.88 -13.47
CA GLN A 166 -7.41 44.13 -14.20
C GLN A 166 -8.62 44.41 -15.08
N GLU A 167 -8.96 45.68 -15.30
CA GLU A 167 -10.10 46.08 -16.13
C GLU A 167 -9.98 45.57 -17.58
N SER A 168 -8.76 45.57 -18.14
CA SER A 168 -8.44 44.99 -19.44
C SER A 168 -8.83 43.51 -19.54
N TRP A 169 -8.58 42.73 -18.48
CA TRP A 169 -8.92 41.31 -18.43
C TRP A 169 -10.44 41.10 -18.40
N HIS A 170 -11.20 41.93 -17.69
CA HIS A 170 -12.66 41.88 -17.73
C HIS A 170 -13.21 42.17 -19.14
N ALA A 171 -12.64 43.13 -19.86
CA ALA A 171 -13.04 43.40 -21.24
C ALA A 171 -12.71 42.22 -22.16
N GLY A 172 -11.51 41.64 -22.04
CA GLY A 172 -11.12 40.44 -22.77
C GLY A 172 -11.98 39.21 -22.43
N TYR A 173 -12.33 39.05 -21.16
CA TYR A 173 -13.21 37.97 -20.68
C TYR A 173 -14.57 38.00 -21.36
N ARG A 174 -15.20 39.18 -21.47
CA ARG A 174 -16.49 39.34 -22.16
C ARG A 174 -16.40 38.94 -23.63
N ARG A 175 -15.31 39.31 -24.33
CA ARG A 175 -15.08 38.90 -25.72
C ARG A 175 -14.88 37.38 -25.83
N ALA A 176 -14.07 36.81 -24.94
CA ALA A 176 -13.82 35.36 -24.92
C ALA A 176 -15.11 34.56 -24.69
N LEU A 177 -15.97 34.98 -23.75
CA LEU A 177 -17.26 34.34 -23.53
C LEU A 177 -18.17 34.41 -24.76
N ALA A 178 -18.26 35.58 -25.41
CA ALA A 178 -19.06 35.74 -26.62
C ALA A 178 -18.57 34.82 -27.75
N ALA A 179 -17.25 34.67 -27.91
CA ALA A 179 -16.66 33.76 -28.88
C ALA A 179 -17.00 32.28 -28.57
N ILE A 180 -16.92 31.85 -27.30
CA ILE A 180 -17.28 30.49 -26.89
C ILE A 180 -18.77 30.22 -27.14
N GLU A 181 -19.62 31.18 -26.79
CA GLU A 181 -21.06 31.11 -27.01
C GLU A 181 -21.40 31.03 -28.51
N GLU A 182 -20.79 31.85 -29.36
CA GLU A 182 -20.99 31.80 -30.80
C GLU A 182 -20.62 30.42 -31.38
N HIS A 183 -19.49 29.86 -30.97
CA HIS A 183 -19.08 28.54 -31.43
C HIS A 183 -20.01 27.43 -30.93
N LEU A 184 -20.57 27.56 -29.72
CA LEU A 184 -21.59 26.63 -29.23
C LEU A 184 -22.86 26.69 -30.10
N HIS A 185 -23.34 27.88 -30.43
CA HIS A 185 -24.50 28.06 -31.32
C HIS A 185 -24.24 27.47 -32.72
N ARG A 186 -23.03 27.65 -33.27
CA ARG A 186 -22.64 27.02 -34.54
C ARG A 186 -22.66 25.49 -34.45
N TRP A 187 -22.14 24.91 -33.38
CA TRP A 187 -22.20 23.46 -33.16
C TRP A 187 -23.64 22.94 -33.07
N GLN A 188 -24.56 23.69 -32.47
CA GLN A 188 -25.97 23.28 -32.39
C GLN A 188 -26.66 23.28 -33.75
N THR A 189 -26.38 24.29 -34.56
CA THR A 189 -26.99 24.46 -35.89
C THR A 189 -26.46 23.43 -36.89
N ASP A 190 -25.19 23.09 -36.82
CA ASP A 190 -24.58 22.02 -37.61
C ASP A 190 -23.52 21.24 -36.82
N PRO A 191 -23.92 20.18 -36.09
CA PRO A 191 -23.00 19.33 -35.33
C PRO A 191 -22.02 18.54 -36.21
N ARG A 192 -22.22 18.50 -37.52
CA ARG A 192 -21.41 17.73 -38.50
C ARG A 192 -20.41 18.62 -39.26
N SER A 193 -20.59 19.94 -39.23
CA SER A 193 -19.59 20.91 -39.68
C SER A 193 -18.29 20.71 -38.88
N PRO A 194 -17.10 20.98 -39.45
CA PRO A 194 -15.87 21.01 -38.66
C PRO A 194 -16.00 22.10 -37.60
N SER A 195 -16.52 21.70 -36.44
CA SER A 195 -16.74 22.61 -35.33
C SER A 195 -15.37 23.03 -34.80
N ALA A 196 -15.23 24.27 -34.35
CA ALA A 196 -14.01 24.70 -33.67
C ALA A 196 -13.75 23.89 -32.39
N TYR A 197 -14.73 23.11 -31.92
CA TYR A 197 -14.56 22.05 -30.94
C TYR A 197 -14.02 20.79 -31.63
N LEU A 198 -12.81 20.37 -31.25
CA LEU A 198 -12.15 19.18 -31.79
C LEU A 198 -12.79 17.87 -31.33
N GLY A 199 -13.78 17.92 -30.42
CA GLY A 199 -14.54 16.76 -29.99
C GLY A 199 -15.44 16.99 -28.77
N PRO A 200 -16.12 15.94 -28.28
CA PRO A 200 -17.07 16.01 -27.16
C PRO A 200 -16.46 16.54 -25.86
N GLY A 201 -15.17 16.29 -25.62
CA GLY A 201 -14.47 16.79 -24.43
C GLY A 201 -14.40 18.33 -24.38
N GLU A 202 -14.10 18.98 -25.51
CA GLU A 202 -14.06 20.45 -25.60
C GLU A 202 -15.45 21.07 -25.49
N LEU A 203 -16.46 20.43 -26.11
CA LEU A 203 -17.86 20.81 -25.98
C LEU A 203 -18.33 20.74 -24.51
N SER A 204 -17.96 19.68 -23.79
CA SER A 204 -18.27 19.51 -22.37
C SER A 204 -17.67 20.64 -21.52
N TYR A 205 -16.48 21.11 -21.91
CA TYR A 205 -15.77 22.18 -21.20
C TYR A 205 -16.37 23.55 -21.50
N ALA A 206 -16.75 23.83 -22.75
CA ALA A 206 -17.47 25.03 -23.14
C ALA A 206 -18.78 25.18 -22.35
N MET A 207 -19.57 24.10 -22.27
CA MET A 207 -20.79 24.04 -21.45
C MET A 207 -20.48 24.43 -19.98
N ALA A 208 -19.46 23.82 -19.38
CA ALA A 208 -19.09 24.07 -18.00
C ALA A 208 -18.72 25.54 -17.72
N ILE A 209 -18.02 26.20 -18.66
CA ILE A 209 -17.65 27.61 -18.57
C ILE A 209 -18.91 28.49 -18.70
N LEU A 210 -19.70 28.30 -19.75
CA LEU A 210 -20.88 29.14 -20.01
C LEU A 210 -21.94 29.01 -18.90
N ARG A 211 -22.15 27.81 -18.34
CA ARG A 211 -23.04 27.62 -17.19
C ARG A 211 -22.56 28.39 -15.96
N ARG A 212 -21.27 28.30 -15.62
CA ARG A 212 -20.70 29.05 -14.48
C ARG A 212 -20.72 30.56 -14.69
N ALA A 213 -20.62 31.01 -15.93
CA ALA A 213 -20.74 32.42 -16.30
C ALA A 213 -22.19 32.93 -16.35
N GLY A 214 -23.20 32.09 -16.11
CA GLY A 214 -24.62 32.46 -16.21
C GLY A 214 -25.06 32.79 -17.65
N ARG A 215 -24.43 32.14 -18.64
CA ARG A 215 -24.67 32.35 -20.08
C ARG A 215 -25.36 31.15 -20.75
N LEU A 216 -25.65 30.09 -20.01
CA LEU A 216 -26.20 28.86 -20.56
C LEU A 216 -27.24 28.24 -19.63
N ASP A 217 -28.48 28.67 -19.78
CA ASP A 217 -29.64 28.17 -19.02
C ASP A 217 -30.76 27.63 -19.93
N ASP A 218 -30.56 27.61 -21.25
CA ASP A 218 -31.56 27.10 -22.19
C ASP A 218 -31.75 25.57 -22.02
N PRO A 219 -32.96 25.10 -21.63
CA PRO A 219 -33.19 23.68 -21.35
C PRO A 219 -33.00 22.77 -22.56
N ALA A 220 -33.34 23.24 -23.77
CA ALA A 220 -33.21 22.45 -24.99
C ALA A 220 -31.72 22.19 -25.32
N THR A 221 -30.91 23.24 -25.23
CA THR A 221 -29.46 23.19 -25.35
C THR A 221 -28.83 22.24 -24.33
N LEU A 222 -29.20 22.38 -23.05
CA LEU A 222 -28.66 21.54 -21.98
C LEU A 222 -28.98 20.06 -22.21
N LYS A 223 -30.20 19.75 -22.65
CA LYS A 223 -30.61 18.39 -22.99
C LYS A 223 -29.87 17.83 -24.20
N ALA A 224 -29.63 18.64 -25.23
CA ALA A 224 -28.86 18.23 -26.41
C ALA A 224 -27.39 17.96 -26.04
N LEU A 225 -26.79 18.81 -25.21
CA LEU A 225 -25.44 18.62 -24.68
C LEU A 225 -25.34 17.37 -23.83
N GLU A 226 -26.29 17.16 -22.90
CA GLU A 226 -26.35 15.94 -22.09
C GLU A 226 -26.38 14.68 -22.97
N ALA A 227 -27.26 14.64 -23.97
CA ALA A 227 -27.36 13.50 -24.89
C ALA A 227 -26.04 13.23 -25.63
N ALA A 228 -25.39 14.28 -26.13
CA ALA A 228 -24.10 14.16 -26.82
C ALA A 228 -22.99 13.64 -25.89
N LEU A 229 -22.93 14.11 -24.65
CA LEU A 229 -21.94 13.67 -23.67
C LEU A 229 -22.19 12.24 -23.19
N VAL A 230 -23.45 11.87 -22.95
CA VAL A 230 -23.83 10.48 -22.61
C VAL A 230 -23.45 9.54 -23.76
N GLN A 231 -23.74 9.92 -25.01
CA GLN A 231 -23.34 9.13 -26.18
C GLN A 231 -21.82 8.95 -26.25
N ALA A 232 -21.04 10.02 -26.04
CA ALA A 232 -19.58 9.94 -26.04
C ALA A 232 -19.02 9.01 -24.95
N VAL A 233 -19.72 8.86 -23.82
CA VAL A 233 -19.30 7.98 -22.72
C VAL A 233 -19.71 6.53 -22.97
N VAL A 234 -20.97 6.30 -23.36
CA VAL A 234 -21.59 4.97 -23.47
C VAL A 234 -21.25 4.27 -24.78
N SER A 235 -21.26 5.01 -25.89
CA SER A 235 -21.05 4.50 -27.25
C SER A 235 -20.03 5.38 -27.97
N PRO A 236 -18.77 5.41 -27.50
CA PRO A 236 -17.74 6.27 -28.07
C PRO A 236 -17.44 5.90 -29.54
N PRO A 237 -17.16 6.89 -30.41
CA PRO A 237 -16.50 6.64 -31.69
C PRO A 237 -15.19 5.88 -31.51
N GLU A 238 -14.78 5.09 -32.51
CA GLU A 238 -13.57 4.23 -32.43
C GLU A 238 -12.28 5.02 -32.15
N ASP A 239 -12.20 6.26 -32.60
CA ASP A 239 -11.05 7.15 -32.45
C ASP A 239 -11.07 7.99 -31.15
N LEU A 240 -12.17 7.97 -30.41
CA LEU A 240 -12.31 8.75 -29.18
C LEU A 240 -11.45 8.17 -28.06
N LYS A 241 -10.48 8.95 -27.60
CA LYS A 241 -9.59 8.53 -26.51
C LYS A 241 -10.35 8.40 -25.21
N LEU A 242 -9.96 7.40 -24.39
CA LEU A 242 -10.56 7.20 -23.08
C LEU A 242 -10.41 8.42 -22.16
N SER A 243 -9.33 9.20 -22.29
CA SER A 243 -9.18 10.45 -21.55
C SER A 243 -10.31 11.46 -21.83
N ASP A 244 -10.79 11.51 -23.07
CA ASP A 244 -11.85 12.44 -23.47
C ASP A 244 -13.20 11.96 -22.94
N ARG A 245 -13.41 10.63 -22.88
CA ARG A 245 -14.54 10.01 -22.18
C ARG A 245 -14.53 10.37 -20.69
N LEU A 246 -13.37 10.31 -20.02
CA LEU A 246 -13.24 10.71 -18.61
C LEU A 246 -13.59 12.20 -18.40
N TYR A 247 -13.15 13.10 -19.30
CA TYR A 247 -13.55 14.50 -19.24
C TYR A 247 -15.07 14.67 -19.34
N CYS A 248 -15.71 14.00 -20.30
CA CYS A 248 -17.16 14.04 -20.44
C CYS A 248 -17.84 13.53 -19.17
N GLY A 249 -17.36 12.43 -18.59
CA GLY A 249 -17.87 11.89 -17.32
C GLY A 249 -17.74 12.86 -16.14
N ILE A 250 -16.64 13.62 -16.05
CA ILE A 250 -16.47 14.67 -15.02
C ILE A 250 -17.52 15.76 -15.21
N GLN A 251 -17.76 16.22 -16.44
CA GLN A 251 -18.74 17.28 -16.70
C GLN A 251 -20.18 16.80 -16.48
N LEU A 252 -20.51 15.57 -16.87
CA LEU A 252 -21.80 14.95 -16.56
C LEU A 252 -22.03 14.88 -15.04
N SER A 253 -21.03 14.43 -14.28
CA SER A 253 -21.11 14.37 -12.82
C SER A 253 -21.25 15.75 -12.17
N THR A 254 -20.59 16.77 -12.73
CA THR A 254 -20.60 18.15 -12.19
C THR A 254 -21.92 18.87 -12.47
N HIS A 255 -22.44 18.75 -13.68
CA HIS A 255 -23.49 19.62 -14.20
C HIS A 255 -24.84 18.93 -14.39
N MET A 256 -24.85 17.60 -14.47
CA MET A 256 -26.03 16.76 -14.70
C MET A 256 -26.16 15.67 -13.62
N SER A 257 -25.74 15.98 -12.39
CA SER A 257 -25.67 15.04 -11.25
C SER A 257 -26.99 14.35 -10.91
N ASN A 258 -28.12 14.96 -11.28
CA ASN A 258 -29.47 14.46 -10.99
C ASN A 258 -30.10 13.70 -12.16
N SER A 259 -29.42 13.62 -13.31
CA SER A 259 -29.92 12.86 -14.46
C SER A 259 -29.63 11.36 -14.30
N PRO A 260 -30.64 10.48 -14.32
CA PRO A 260 -30.43 9.04 -14.24
C PRO A 260 -29.55 8.50 -15.38
N GLN A 261 -29.67 9.06 -16.59
CA GLN A 261 -28.88 8.64 -17.74
C GLN A 261 -27.41 9.04 -17.58
N ALA A 262 -27.15 10.26 -17.10
CA ALA A 262 -25.80 10.72 -16.81
C ALA A 262 -25.14 9.89 -15.70
N ILE A 263 -25.87 9.61 -14.63
CA ILE A 263 -25.40 8.77 -13.51
C ILE A 263 -25.00 7.38 -14.02
N GLN A 264 -25.89 6.71 -14.76
CA GLN A 264 -25.65 5.35 -15.27
C GLN A 264 -24.46 5.31 -16.24
N ALA A 265 -24.33 6.32 -17.12
CA ALA A 265 -23.20 6.43 -18.05
C ALA A 265 -21.87 6.57 -17.30
N VAL A 266 -21.82 7.44 -16.29
CA VAL A 266 -20.62 7.66 -15.47
C VAL A 266 -20.26 6.42 -14.65
N GLU A 267 -21.24 5.76 -14.02
CA GLU A 267 -21.00 4.53 -13.25
C GLU A 267 -20.45 3.42 -14.12
N SER A 268 -21.00 3.25 -15.33
CA SER A 268 -20.50 2.28 -16.31
C SER A 268 -19.06 2.59 -16.72
N LEU A 269 -18.72 3.87 -16.92
CA LEU A 269 -17.36 4.30 -17.23
C LEU A 269 -16.39 4.04 -16.06
N ILE A 270 -16.81 4.31 -14.83
CA ILE A 270 -16.01 4.04 -13.62
C ILE A 270 -15.73 2.54 -13.50
N GLN A 271 -16.76 1.70 -13.68
CA GLN A 271 -16.62 0.24 -13.65
C GLN A 271 -15.66 -0.27 -14.74
N GLU A 272 -15.79 0.24 -15.98
CA GLU A 272 -14.87 -0.10 -17.07
C GLU A 272 -13.43 0.26 -16.71
N CYS A 273 -13.20 1.47 -16.18
CA CYS A 273 -11.87 1.90 -15.79
C CYS A 273 -11.33 1.07 -14.62
N ARG A 274 -12.13 0.84 -13.58
CA ARG A 274 -11.69 0.04 -12.43
C ARG A 274 -11.29 -1.38 -12.83
N ALA A 275 -12.05 -2.04 -13.70
CA ALA A 275 -11.71 -3.37 -14.24
C ALA A 275 -10.37 -3.36 -15.01
N ARG A 276 -10.04 -2.28 -15.71
CA ARG A 276 -8.75 -2.11 -16.37
C ARG A 276 -7.60 -1.89 -15.37
N TYR A 277 -7.82 -1.24 -14.23
CA TYR A 277 -6.83 -1.16 -13.15
C TYR A 277 -6.54 -2.53 -12.53
N GLU A 278 -7.57 -3.33 -12.28
CA GLU A 278 -7.41 -4.70 -11.75
C GLU A 278 -6.61 -5.60 -12.70
N ARG A 279 -6.80 -5.44 -14.01
CA ARG A 279 -6.04 -6.14 -15.06
C ARG A 279 -4.69 -5.51 -15.38
N ALA A 280 -4.29 -4.46 -14.66
CA ALA A 280 -3.07 -3.70 -14.91
C ALA A 280 -2.94 -3.11 -16.34
N ALA A 281 -4.06 -2.93 -17.05
CA ALA A 281 -4.08 -2.46 -18.44
C ALA A 281 -3.66 -0.97 -18.58
N PHE A 282 -3.76 -0.19 -17.51
CA PHE A 282 -3.43 1.25 -17.50
C PHE A 282 -1.98 1.60 -17.18
N ARG A 283 -1.09 0.62 -17.00
CA ARG A 283 0.32 0.87 -16.64
C ARG A 283 1.11 1.70 -17.66
N ARG A 284 0.61 1.80 -18.89
CA ARG A 284 1.23 2.57 -19.99
C ARG A 284 0.59 3.93 -20.22
N GLU A 285 -0.51 4.23 -19.53
CA GLU A 285 -1.15 5.54 -19.63
C GLU A 285 -0.26 6.61 -19.01
N ALA A 286 -0.39 7.84 -19.51
CA ALA A 286 0.33 8.98 -18.96
C ALA A 286 -0.30 9.45 -17.65
N ASN A 287 0.50 10.12 -16.79
CA ASN A 287 0.06 10.55 -15.46
C ASN A 287 -1.24 11.37 -15.43
N PHE A 288 -1.52 12.15 -16.48
CA PHE A 288 -2.78 12.90 -16.55
C PHE A 288 -4.01 12.01 -16.58
N PHE A 289 -3.93 10.80 -17.15
CA PHE A 289 -5.04 9.85 -17.17
C PHE A 289 -5.45 9.44 -15.76
N HIS A 290 -4.47 9.09 -14.93
CA HIS A 290 -4.67 8.73 -13.52
C HIS A 290 -5.28 9.89 -12.72
N ALA A 291 -4.83 11.11 -13.00
CA ALA A 291 -5.40 12.32 -12.41
C ALA A 291 -6.86 12.57 -12.85
N LEU A 292 -7.22 12.32 -14.12
CA LEU A 292 -8.59 12.42 -14.59
C LEU A 292 -9.50 11.37 -13.95
N MET A 293 -9.02 10.13 -13.80
CA MET A 293 -9.77 9.10 -13.08
C MET A 293 -10.03 9.51 -11.63
N LEU A 294 -9.01 10.00 -10.93
CA LEU A 294 -9.16 10.47 -9.54
C LEU A 294 -10.15 11.64 -9.44
N ARG A 295 -10.11 12.57 -10.40
CA ARG A 295 -11.08 13.67 -10.49
C ARG A 295 -12.50 13.16 -10.73
N LEU A 296 -12.69 12.20 -11.64
CA LEU A 296 -14.01 11.61 -11.91
C LEU A 296 -14.62 11.01 -10.63
N LEU A 297 -13.85 10.20 -9.90
CA LEU A 297 -14.29 9.61 -8.63
C LEU A 297 -14.69 10.68 -7.62
N ALA A 298 -13.81 11.68 -7.44
CA ALA A 298 -14.05 12.77 -6.48
C ALA A 298 -15.27 13.62 -6.86
N THR A 299 -15.49 13.88 -8.15
CA THR A 299 -16.65 14.63 -8.63
C THR A 299 -17.95 13.82 -8.52
N ARG A 300 -17.92 12.51 -8.83
CA ARG A 300 -19.12 11.66 -8.79
C ARG A 300 -19.63 11.41 -7.37
N HIS A 301 -18.73 11.15 -6.44
CA HIS A 301 -19.08 10.70 -5.08
C HIS A 301 -18.97 11.82 -4.03
N GLY A 302 -18.27 12.92 -4.33
CA GLY A 302 -18.24 14.10 -3.47
C GLY A 302 -17.73 13.80 -2.05
N THR A 303 -18.52 14.22 -1.05
CA THR A 303 -18.17 14.08 0.36
C THR A 303 -18.13 12.63 0.85
N GLU A 304 -18.98 11.76 0.30
CA GLU A 304 -19.02 10.33 0.69
C GLU A 304 -17.68 9.63 0.39
N LEU A 305 -17.04 9.98 -0.74
CA LEU A 305 -15.70 9.47 -1.07
C LEU A 305 -14.66 9.98 -0.07
N HIS A 306 -14.73 11.25 0.32
CA HIS A 306 -13.77 11.82 1.26
C HIS A 306 -13.85 11.13 2.62
N GLU A 307 -15.06 10.90 3.13
CA GLU A 307 -15.29 10.15 4.37
C GLU A 307 -14.74 8.72 4.27
N ALA A 308 -15.06 8.00 3.20
CA ALA A 308 -14.54 6.66 2.96
C ALA A 308 -13.00 6.63 2.89
N LEU A 309 -12.37 7.62 2.24
CA LEU A 309 -10.92 7.75 2.17
C LEU A 309 -10.27 7.99 3.54
N VAL A 310 -10.88 8.83 4.38
CA VAL A 310 -10.39 9.09 5.75
C VAL A 310 -10.46 7.81 6.58
N HIS A 311 -11.55 7.05 6.50
CA HIS A 311 -11.67 5.76 7.17
C HIS A 311 -10.61 4.76 6.71
N LEU A 312 -10.43 4.59 5.39
CA LEU A 312 -9.41 3.70 4.84
C LEU A 312 -7.98 4.08 5.27
N LEU A 313 -7.67 5.38 5.35
CA LEU A 313 -6.38 5.83 5.86
C LEU A 313 -6.21 5.50 7.34
N PHE A 314 -7.23 5.71 8.16
CA PHE A 314 -7.16 5.43 9.58
C PHE A 314 -6.93 3.93 9.84
N ASP A 315 -7.63 3.07 9.11
CA ASP A 315 -7.44 1.62 9.18
C ASP A 315 -6.02 1.21 8.77
N ARG A 316 -5.52 1.79 7.67
CA ARG A 316 -4.15 1.55 7.19
C ARG A 316 -3.09 1.99 8.21
N GLU A 317 -3.19 3.19 8.77
CA GLU A 317 -2.24 3.68 9.78
C GLU A 317 -2.29 2.83 11.06
N ARG A 318 -3.48 2.31 11.43
CA ARG A 318 -3.64 1.40 12.57
C ARG A 318 -2.94 0.06 12.33
N GLU A 319 -3.09 -0.50 11.13
CA GLU A 319 -2.40 -1.72 10.71
C GLU A 319 -0.87 -1.52 10.69
N ASP A 320 -0.40 -0.45 10.04
CA ASP A 320 1.03 -0.11 9.97
C ASP A 320 1.64 0.11 11.36
N TRP A 321 0.91 0.78 12.26
CA TRP A 321 1.34 0.95 13.66
C TRP A 321 1.45 -0.39 14.39
N THR A 322 0.48 -1.28 14.21
CA THR A 322 0.47 -2.61 14.84
C THR A 322 1.64 -3.45 14.36
N LEU A 323 1.92 -3.44 13.06
CA LEU A 323 3.06 -4.16 12.45
C LEU A 323 4.41 -3.60 12.94
N ARG A 324 4.58 -2.27 12.96
CA ARG A 324 5.80 -1.63 13.48
C ARG A 324 6.03 -1.96 14.95
N ARG A 325 4.96 -1.96 15.75
CA ARG A 325 5.04 -2.33 17.16
C ARG A 325 5.46 -3.79 17.33
N GLN A 326 4.87 -4.72 16.58
CA GLN A 326 5.25 -6.14 16.62
C GLN A 326 6.71 -6.35 16.18
N ALA A 327 7.16 -5.64 15.13
CA ALA A 327 8.54 -5.70 14.66
C ALA A 327 9.51 -5.20 15.73
N LEU A 328 9.21 -4.06 16.39
CA LEU A 328 10.00 -3.53 17.49
C LEU A 328 10.03 -4.47 18.70
N GLU A 329 8.89 -5.03 19.09
CA GLU A 329 8.81 -6.02 20.18
C GLU A 329 9.65 -7.27 19.85
N GLN A 330 9.63 -7.74 18.60
CA GLN A 330 10.42 -8.88 18.15
C GLN A 330 11.92 -8.57 18.08
N GLU A 331 12.31 -7.38 17.64
CA GLU A 331 13.69 -6.90 17.66
C GLU A 331 14.20 -6.82 19.10
N GLN A 332 13.44 -6.21 20.00
CA GLN A 332 13.76 -6.14 21.43
C GLN A 332 13.87 -7.52 22.07
N ARG A 333 12.92 -8.43 21.79
CA ARG A 333 13.00 -9.82 22.28
C ARG A 333 14.27 -10.52 21.80
N THR A 334 14.64 -10.31 20.55
CA THR A 334 15.86 -10.89 19.94
C THR A 334 17.12 -10.33 20.61
N ALA A 335 17.19 -9.02 20.78
CA ALA A 335 18.29 -8.33 21.45
C ALA A 335 18.44 -8.77 22.92
N LEU A 336 17.33 -8.83 23.66
CA LEU A 336 17.30 -9.28 25.05
C LEU A 336 17.67 -10.77 25.18
N ALA A 337 17.18 -11.63 24.29
CA ALA A 337 17.56 -13.05 24.27
C ALA A 337 19.05 -13.24 23.96
N GLY A 338 19.61 -12.43 23.06
CA GLY A 338 21.05 -12.38 22.78
C GLY A 338 21.85 -11.99 24.04
N LEU A 339 21.45 -10.91 24.70
CA LEU A 339 22.08 -10.44 25.94
C LEU A 339 22.01 -11.50 27.05
N ILE A 340 20.85 -12.16 27.23
CA ILE A 340 20.68 -13.25 28.18
C ILE A 340 21.64 -14.39 27.83
N LYS A 341 21.69 -14.83 26.57
CA LYS A 341 22.52 -15.96 26.12
C LYS A 341 24.02 -15.70 26.29
N GLU A 342 24.49 -14.48 26.01
CA GLU A 342 25.89 -14.10 26.20
C GLU A 342 26.32 -14.07 27.67
N ARG A 343 25.36 -13.79 28.57
CA ARG A 343 25.61 -13.64 30.01
C ARG A 343 25.29 -14.90 30.81
N LEU A 344 24.61 -15.86 30.20
CA LEU A 344 24.23 -17.13 30.80
C LEU A 344 25.46 -18.04 30.90
N GLN A 345 25.83 -18.38 32.12
CA GLN A 345 26.85 -19.38 32.40
C GLN A 345 26.19 -20.62 32.98
N VAL A 346 26.52 -21.79 32.44
CA VAL A 346 26.06 -23.08 32.97
C VAL A 346 27.13 -23.60 33.92
N GLN A 347 26.77 -23.74 35.20
CA GLN A 347 27.62 -24.40 36.18
C GLN A 347 27.12 -25.83 36.40
N ILE A 348 27.97 -26.82 36.12
CA ILE A 348 27.69 -28.23 36.43
C ILE A 348 28.04 -28.47 37.90
N ASN A 349 27.07 -28.93 38.69
CA ASN A 349 27.23 -29.15 40.14
C ASN A 349 27.30 -30.62 40.51
N GLY A 350 26.81 -31.50 39.64
CA GLY A 350 26.81 -32.94 39.87
C GLY A 350 26.86 -33.72 38.56
N LEU A 351 27.64 -34.79 38.57
CA LEU A 351 27.74 -35.75 37.49
C LEU A 351 27.58 -37.15 38.08
N GLU A 352 26.46 -37.80 37.78
CA GLU A 352 26.15 -39.14 38.24
C GLU A 352 26.08 -40.08 37.04
N GLN A 353 26.82 -41.19 37.06
CA GLN A 353 26.70 -42.20 36.01
C GLN A 353 25.52 -43.13 36.33
N LEU A 354 24.54 -43.18 35.43
CA LEU A 354 23.36 -44.03 35.59
C LEU A 354 23.66 -45.48 35.20
N ALA A 355 23.13 -46.43 35.98
CA ALA A 355 23.23 -47.86 35.69
C ALA A 355 22.31 -48.28 34.52
N GLY A 356 22.69 -49.32 33.76
CA GLY A 356 21.83 -49.93 32.73
C GLY A 356 22.14 -49.61 31.26
N GLY A 357 23.29 -48.99 30.95
CA GLY A 357 23.73 -48.80 29.56
C GLY A 357 24.02 -50.12 28.83
N ARG A 358 23.66 -50.24 27.54
CA ARG A 358 24.15 -51.33 26.68
C ARG A 358 25.66 -51.22 26.50
N ARG A 359 26.36 -52.35 26.25
CA ARG A 359 27.82 -52.36 25.98
C ARG A 359 28.20 -51.26 24.98
N GLY A 360 29.14 -50.39 25.36
CA GLY A 360 29.62 -49.27 24.54
C GLY A 360 28.84 -47.94 24.70
N THR A 361 27.81 -47.87 25.55
CA THR A 361 27.07 -46.64 25.85
C THR A 361 27.18 -46.30 27.33
N GLN A 362 27.44 -45.03 27.65
CA GLN A 362 27.42 -44.50 29.01
C GLN A 362 26.31 -43.45 29.13
N LEU A 363 25.56 -43.48 30.23
CA LEU A 363 24.53 -42.51 30.56
C LEU A 363 24.97 -41.71 31.78
N TYR A 364 24.92 -40.40 31.67
CA TYR A 364 25.28 -39.48 32.74
C TYR A 364 24.09 -38.59 33.07
N ARG A 365 23.69 -38.52 34.33
CA ARG A 365 22.84 -37.46 34.82
C ARG A 365 23.71 -36.27 35.20
N VAL A 366 23.40 -35.12 34.63
CA VAL A 366 24.13 -33.87 34.85
C VAL A 366 23.20 -32.89 35.54
N SER A 367 23.51 -32.54 36.78
CA SER A 367 22.82 -31.48 37.52
C SER A 367 23.55 -30.16 37.31
N PHE A 368 22.81 -29.12 36.94
CA PHE A 368 23.39 -27.81 36.64
C PHE A 368 22.57 -26.65 37.23
N HIS A 369 23.24 -25.51 37.39
CA HIS A 369 22.61 -24.23 37.71
C HIS A 369 22.94 -23.22 36.60
N LEU A 370 21.99 -22.34 36.35
CA LEU A 370 22.17 -21.20 35.45
C LEU A 370 22.61 -19.99 36.27
N ARG A 371 23.75 -19.38 35.92
CA ARG A 371 24.27 -18.16 36.52
C ARG A 371 24.27 -17.03 35.50
N PHE A 372 24.03 -15.81 35.97
CA PHE A 372 24.16 -14.61 35.15
C PHE A 372 25.41 -13.84 35.56
N SER A 373 26.31 -13.58 34.59
CA SER A 373 27.47 -12.72 34.83
C SER A 373 27.03 -11.24 34.82
N PRO A 374 27.25 -10.48 35.91
CA PRO A 374 26.90 -9.06 35.96
C PRO A 374 27.74 -8.24 34.98
N PRO A 375 27.27 -7.05 34.58
CA PRO A 375 28.06 -6.10 33.80
C PRO A 375 29.22 -5.58 34.68
N GLY A 376 30.46 -5.98 34.37
CA GLY A 376 31.65 -5.56 35.15
C GLY A 376 32.82 -6.54 35.18
N GLY A 377 32.68 -7.75 34.62
CA GLY A 377 33.74 -8.77 34.67
C GLY A 377 33.69 -9.61 35.95
N LEU A 378 34.71 -10.48 36.15
CA LEU A 378 34.76 -11.51 37.19
C LEU A 378 34.73 -10.97 38.64
N GLU A 379 34.91 -9.66 38.83
CA GLU A 379 34.99 -9.01 40.15
C GLU A 379 33.66 -8.48 40.69
N SER A 380 32.60 -8.45 39.87
CA SER A 380 31.27 -8.03 40.33
C SER A 380 30.49 -9.20 40.95
N PRO A 381 29.80 -9.00 42.09
CA PRO A 381 29.05 -10.07 42.74
C PRO A 381 27.97 -10.60 41.79
N ALA A 382 28.08 -11.88 41.43
CA ALA A 382 27.15 -12.51 40.52
C ALA A 382 25.71 -12.41 41.05
N LEU A 383 24.77 -12.00 40.21
CA LEU A 383 23.35 -12.15 40.50
C LEU A 383 23.06 -13.64 40.56
N GLN A 384 22.99 -14.18 41.77
CA GLN A 384 22.65 -15.57 42.00
C GLN A 384 21.14 -15.75 41.82
N PHE A 385 20.75 -16.06 40.59
CA PHE A 385 19.45 -16.65 40.34
C PHE A 385 19.55 -18.13 40.73
N HIS A 386 18.87 -18.53 41.80
CA HIS A 386 18.83 -19.93 42.26
C HIS A 386 17.45 -20.54 41.96
N PRO A 387 17.13 -20.89 40.71
CA PRO A 387 16.08 -21.86 40.48
C PRO A 387 16.54 -23.20 41.06
N ALA A 388 15.59 -24.06 41.46
CA ALA A 388 15.90 -25.45 41.82
C ALA A 388 16.82 -26.06 40.75
N PRO A 389 17.82 -26.89 41.12
CA PRO A 389 18.76 -27.43 40.15
C PRO A 389 17.98 -28.11 39.03
N ASP A 390 18.25 -27.78 37.77
CA ASP A 390 17.74 -28.56 36.64
C ASP A 390 18.73 -29.69 36.34
N SER A 391 18.22 -30.77 35.76
CA SER A 391 19.02 -31.93 35.41
C SER A 391 18.69 -32.44 34.02
N LEU A 392 19.72 -32.92 33.32
CA LEU A 392 19.61 -33.54 32.01
C LEU A 392 20.31 -34.91 32.04
N VAL A 393 19.89 -35.81 31.16
CA VAL A 393 20.59 -37.05 30.92
C VAL A 393 21.40 -36.92 29.63
N ILE A 394 22.69 -37.18 29.72
CA ILE A 394 23.60 -37.16 28.57
C ILE A 394 23.99 -38.59 28.25
N LYS A 395 23.71 -39.00 27.02
CA LYS A 395 24.13 -40.28 26.47
C LYS A 395 25.42 -40.12 25.68
N ARG A 396 26.48 -40.77 26.14
CA ARG A 396 27.80 -40.83 25.48
C ARG A 396 27.96 -42.17 24.76
N ALA A 397 28.24 -42.11 23.45
CA ALA A 397 28.51 -43.29 22.63
C ALA A 397 29.37 -42.93 21.40
N ASP A 398 29.75 -43.93 20.63
CA ASP A 398 30.39 -43.75 19.32
C ASP A 398 29.40 -43.22 18.27
N ARG A 399 29.93 -42.86 17.09
CA ARG A 399 29.14 -42.19 16.03
C ARG A 399 28.00 -43.06 15.53
N GLU A 400 28.25 -44.35 15.35
CA GLU A 400 27.22 -45.27 14.90
C GLU A 400 26.17 -45.54 15.99
N GLY A 401 26.58 -45.62 17.26
CA GLY A 401 25.68 -45.78 18.40
C GLY A 401 24.72 -44.60 18.58
N LEU A 402 25.21 -43.37 18.45
CA LEU A 402 24.36 -42.17 18.51
C LEU A 402 23.46 -42.03 17.29
N ARG A 403 23.98 -42.26 16.08
CA ARG A 403 23.18 -42.26 14.84
C ARG A 403 22.03 -43.26 14.92
N ARG A 404 22.32 -44.47 15.43
CA ARG A 404 21.32 -45.52 15.65
C ARG A 404 20.31 -45.13 16.71
N ALA A 405 20.73 -44.48 17.79
CA ALA A 405 19.82 -43.99 18.82
C ALA A 405 18.84 -42.96 18.23
N ILE A 406 19.35 -41.90 17.60
CA ILE A 406 18.53 -40.82 17.01
C ILE A 406 17.54 -41.38 15.98
N ARG A 407 17.98 -42.30 15.11
CA ARG A 407 17.07 -42.97 14.15
C ARG A 407 15.96 -43.73 14.87
N ARG A 408 16.30 -44.57 15.86
CA ARG A 408 15.31 -45.36 16.59
C ARG A 408 14.24 -44.52 17.28
N TYR A 409 14.60 -43.35 17.83
CA TYR A 409 13.62 -42.43 18.42
C TYR A 409 12.74 -41.76 17.35
N ARG A 410 13.34 -41.36 16.22
CA ARG A 410 12.60 -40.78 15.08
C ARG A 410 11.59 -41.77 14.50
N ASP A 411 12.00 -43.03 14.42
CA ASP A 411 11.20 -44.14 13.90
C ASP A 411 10.15 -44.63 14.91
N LEU A 412 10.03 -44.03 16.10
CA LEU A 412 8.94 -44.35 17.02
C LEU A 412 7.60 -43.86 16.44
N PRO A 413 6.53 -44.67 16.49
CA PRO A 413 5.18 -44.22 16.16
C PRO A 413 4.75 -43.02 17.01
N GLU A 414 4.05 -42.07 16.41
CA GLU A 414 3.61 -40.83 17.08
C GLU A 414 2.86 -41.10 18.39
N ALA A 415 2.00 -42.12 18.39
CA ALA A 415 1.21 -42.54 19.56
C ALA A 415 2.03 -43.02 20.77
N VAL A 416 3.30 -43.41 20.59
CA VAL A 416 4.15 -43.89 21.69
C VAL A 416 5.28 -42.94 22.07
N ARG A 417 5.58 -41.93 21.24
CA ARG A 417 6.64 -40.93 21.50
C ARG A 417 6.53 -40.25 22.88
N PRO A 418 5.34 -39.86 23.38
CA PRO A 418 5.20 -39.22 24.69
C PRO A 418 5.66 -40.10 25.87
N PHE A 419 5.80 -41.42 25.69
CA PHE A 419 6.26 -42.33 26.75
C PHE A 419 7.79 -42.47 26.81
N PHE A 420 8.53 -41.77 25.95
CA PHE A 420 9.98 -41.79 25.90
C PHE A 420 10.55 -40.41 26.23
N ALA A 421 11.77 -40.36 26.77
CA ALA A 421 12.46 -39.10 27.04
C ALA A 421 12.66 -38.29 25.75
N HIS A 422 12.32 -37.00 25.79
CA HIS A 422 12.66 -36.09 24.72
C HIS A 422 14.19 -35.97 24.60
N HIS A 423 14.69 -35.81 23.39
CA HIS A 423 16.11 -35.67 23.12
C HIS A 423 16.35 -34.70 21.96
N ASP A 424 17.56 -34.18 21.86
CA ASP A 424 17.95 -33.32 20.75
C ASP A 424 18.09 -34.13 19.44
N GLU A 425 17.73 -33.56 18.30
CA GLU A 425 17.88 -34.24 17.01
C GLU A 425 19.35 -34.31 16.57
N ALA A 426 20.18 -33.42 17.10
CA ALA A 426 21.61 -33.37 16.88
C ALA A 426 22.41 -34.08 18.00
N SER A 427 23.57 -34.61 17.62
CA SER A 427 24.59 -35.07 18.59
C SER A 427 25.75 -34.09 18.61
N PHE A 428 26.27 -33.82 19.79
CA PHE A 428 27.44 -32.97 19.99
C PHE A 428 28.73 -33.80 19.87
N TRP A 429 29.71 -33.25 19.16
CA TRP A 429 31.03 -33.86 18.92
C TRP A 429 32.11 -32.86 19.35
N PRO A 430 32.87 -33.13 20.42
CA PRO A 430 33.99 -32.28 20.81
C PRO A 430 35.04 -32.21 19.69
N SER A 431 35.62 -31.03 19.45
CA SER A 431 36.64 -30.82 18.41
C SER A 431 38.05 -31.32 18.79
N ALA A 432 38.18 -32.11 19.86
CA ALA A 432 39.48 -32.59 20.33
C ALA A 432 40.01 -33.69 19.37
N PRO A 433 41.30 -33.63 18.97
CA PRO A 433 41.86 -34.50 17.91
C PRO A 433 41.82 -36.01 18.21
N ASP A 434 41.60 -36.42 19.47
CA ASP A 434 41.59 -37.82 19.89
C ASP A 434 40.22 -38.31 20.42
N GLU A 435 39.15 -37.50 20.34
CA GLU A 435 37.85 -37.86 20.92
C GLU A 435 36.89 -38.50 19.90
N GLU A 436 36.82 -39.83 19.91
CA GLU A 436 35.92 -40.60 19.04
C GLU A 436 34.47 -40.72 19.56
N ARG A 437 34.14 -40.06 20.68
CA ARG A 437 32.83 -40.20 21.35
C ARG A 437 32.02 -38.91 21.26
N GLY A 438 30.75 -39.06 20.93
CA GLY A 438 29.79 -37.96 20.91
C GLY A 438 28.86 -38.00 22.13
N TYR A 439 28.02 -36.98 22.21
CA TYR A 439 27.07 -36.78 23.29
C TYR A 439 25.69 -36.46 22.73
N LEU A 440 24.65 -37.07 23.30
CA LEU A 440 23.25 -36.78 23.00
C LEU A 440 22.56 -36.31 24.28
N LEU A 441 21.92 -35.14 24.23
CA LEU A 441 21.20 -34.56 25.35
C LEU A 441 19.77 -35.11 25.37
N MET A 442 19.31 -35.47 26.58
CA MET A 442 18.00 -36.08 26.82
C MET A 442 17.38 -35.47 28.08
N GLU A 443 16.05 -35.42 28.09
CA GLU A 443 15.25 -35.05 29.26
C GLU A 443 15.52 -35.99 30.44
N ASP A 444 15.64 -35.45 31.65
CA ASP A 444 15.82 -36.23 32.85
C ASP A 444 14.48 -36.73 33.42
N LEU A 445 14.14 -37.98 33.14
CA LEU A 445 12.96 -38.65 33.69
C LEU A 445 13.20 -39.26 35.08
N THR A 446 14.38 -39.14 35.69
CA THR A 446 14.66 -39.77 37.00
C THR A 446 13.89 -39.14 38.16
N ARG A 447 13.33 -37.93 37.98
CA ARG A 447 12.37 -37.32 38.92
C ARG A 447 11.02 -38.04 38.92
N MET A 448 10.73 -38.80 37.86
CA MET A 448 9.52 -39.62 37.79
C MET A 448 9.74 -40.92 38.55
N ARG A 449 8.69 -41.42 39.21
CA ARG A 449 8.72 -42.72 39.87
C ARG A 449 8.84 -43.82 38.83
N THR A 450 9.79 -44.73 39.03
CA THR A 450 9.90 -45.94 38.20
C THR A 450 8.73 -46.88 38.51
N LEU A 451 8.33 -47.69 37.53
CA LEU A 451 7.34 -48.74 37.75
C LEU A 451 7.80 -49.71 38.86
N TYR A 452 9.10 -50.00 38.94
CA TYR A 452 9.67 -50.84 39.97
C TYR A 452 9.50 -50.26 41.38
N SER A 453 9.84 -48.98 41.57
CA SER A 453 9.64 -48.30 42.86
C SER A 453 8.17 -48.22 43.24
N LEU A 454 7.27 -47.99 42.27
CA LEU A 454 5.84 -47.99 42.51
C LEU A 454 5.34 -49.38 42.95
N LEU A 455 5.83 -50.44 42.30
CA LEU A 455 5.50 -51.82 42.66
C LEU A 455 5.95 -52.16 44.08
N GLN A 456 7.19 -51.79 44.47
CA GLN A 456 7.69 -52.03 45.83
C GLN A 456 6.85 -51.32 46.91
N GLU A 457 6.43 -50.08 46.66
CA GLU A 457 5.59 -49.35 47.60
C GLU A 457 4.20 -49.97 47.74
N LEU A 458 3.61 -50.37 46.61
CA LEU A 458 2.31 -51.00 46.57
C LEU A 458 2.33 -52.40 47.21
N GLU A 459 3.41 -53.17 47.02
CA GLU A 459 3.66 -54.44 47.71
C GLU A 459 3.75 -54.26 49.24
N TYR A 460 4.40 -53.19 49.70
CA TYR A 460 4.53 -52.88 51.13
C TYR A 460 3.20 -52.46 51.79
N GLN A 461 2.28 -51.84 51.02
CA GLN A 461 0.99 -51.37 51.54
C GLN A 461 -0.01 -52.51 51.79
N GLY A 462 0.16 -53.68 51.17
CA GLY A 462 -0.59 -54.91 51.49
C GLY A 462 -2.09 -54.92 51.14
N ASP A 463 -2.64 -53.90 50.48
CA ASP A 463 -4.04 -53.81 50.05
C ASP A 463 -4.22 -54.25 48.57
N PRO A 464 -4.82 -55.41 48.29
CA PRO A 464 -5.00 -55.93 46.94
C PRO A 464 -5.89 -55.07 46.03
N ASP A 465 -6.91 -54.41 46.60
CA ASP A 465 -7.85 -53.59 45.83
C ASP A 465 -7.19 -52.28 45.41
N LEU A 466 -6.37 -51.70 46.29
CA LEU A 466 -5.57 -50.52 46.00
C LEU A 466 -4.49 -50.82 44.95
N GLN A 467 -3.79 -51.95 45.10
CA GLN A 467 -2.83 -52.45 44.10
C GLN A 467 -3.47 -52.61 42.73
N GLU A 468 -4.65 -53.24 42.65
CA GLU A 468 -5.35 -53.42 41.38
C GLU A 468 -5.77 -52.09 40.74
N ARG A 469 -6.31 -51.15 41.53
CA ARG A 469 -6.71 -49.82 41.04
C ARG A 469 -5.54 -49.02 40.46
N HIS A 470 -4.36 -49.11 41.06
CA HIS A 470 -3.17 -48.37 40.59
C HIS A 470 -2.43 -49.08 39.45
N LEU A 471 -2.32 -50.42 39.48
CA LEU A 471 -1.54 -51.16 38.49
C LEU A 471 -2.31 -51.40 37.19
N ARG A 472 -3.63 -51.62 37.24
CA ARG A 472 -4.43 -51.94 36.04
C ARG A 472 -4.34 -50.85 34.94
N PRO A 473 -4.41 -49.54 35.25
CA PRO A 473 -4.22 -48.49 34.24
C PRO A 473 -2.81 -48.47 33.65
N ILE A 474 -1.78 -48.64 34.49
CA ILE A 474 -0.37 -48.62 34.07
C ILE A 474 -0.07 -49.81 33.17
N CYS A 475 -0.50 -51.02 33.57
CA CYS A 475 -0.36 -52.23 32.75
C CYS A 475 -1.06 -52.08 31.40
N ARG A 476 -2.25 -51.46 31.34
CA ARG A 476 -2.93 -51.17 30.07
C ARG A 476 -2.11 -50.23 29.18
N GLN A 477 -1.54 -49.18 29.73
CA GLN A 477 -0.69 -48.23 28.99
C GLN A 477 0.60 -48.89 28.48
N VAL A 478 1.28 -49.66 29.33
CA VAL A 478 2.49 -50.41 28.94
C VAL A 478 2.17 -51.45 27.86
N CYS A 479 1.10 -52.24 28.03
CA CYS A 479 0.66 -53.21 27.02
C CYS A 479 0.30 -52.53 25.69
N HIS A 480 -0.38 -51.38 25.73
CA HIS A 480 -0.70 -50.61 24.53
C HIS A 480 0.57 -50.12 23.83
N ALA A 481 1.50 -49.50 24.58
CA ALA A 481 2.76 -49.02 24.02
C ALA A 481 3.60 -50.15 23.41
N LEU A 482 3.74 -51.29 24.11
CA LEU A 482 4.47 -52.46 23.61
C LEU A 482 3.80 -53.08 22.37
N THR A 483 2.48 -53.18 22.35
CA THR A 483 1.73 -53.70 21.19
C THR A 483 1.92 -52.80 19.97
N THR A 484 1.87 -51.48 20.17
CA THR A 484 2.09 -50.50 19.09
C THR A 484 3.52 -50.57 18.55
N LEU A 485 4.52 -50.67 19.43
CA LEU A 485 5.92 -50.87 19.03
C LEU A 485 6.12 -52.17 18.23
N HIS A 486 5.54 -53.28 18.70
CA HIS A 486 5.67 -54.59 18.07
C HIS A 486 4.98 -54.69 16.71
N ARG A 487 3.85 -53.99 16.52
CA ARG A 487 3.20 -53.88 15.22
C ARG A 487 4.04 -53.05 14.24
N HIS A 488 4.68 -51.99 14.72
CA HIS A 488 5.50 -51.13 13.89
C HIS A 488 6.77 -51.84 13.38
N THR A 489 7.46 -52.59 14.24
CA THR A 489 8.65 -53.37 13.85
C THR A 489 8.36 -54.57 12.95
N ARG A 490 7.11 -55.00 12.80
CA ARG A 490 6.71 -56.05 11.84
C ARG A 490 6.31 -55.52 10.46
N LEU A 491 6.09 -54.20 10.34
CA LEU A 491 5.66 -53.53 9.11
C LEU A 491 6.81 -52.75 8.44
N GLN A 492 7.97 -52.69 9.08
CA GLN A 492 9.26 -52.27 8.51
C GLN A 492 10.06 -53.51 8.11
#